data_AF-A0A2N1QVY3-F1
#
_entry.id   AF-A0A2N1QVY3-F1
#
_cell.length_a   1.000
_cell.length_b   1.000
_cell.length_c   1.000
_cell.angle_alpha   90.00
_cell.angle_beta   90.00
_cell.angle_gamma   90.00
#
_symmetry.space_group_name_H-M   'P 1'
#
loop_
_entity.id
_entity.type
_entity.pdbx_description
1 polymer ?
#
loop_
_entity_poly.entity_id
_entity_poly.type
_entity_poly.pdbx_seq_one_letter_code
_entity_poly.pdbx_strand_id
1 'polypeptide(L)'
;MPAMARKRWKLLLEKNPQFRADAEEAAVLALRDKSLGVITCGLGLRYYLENEDDWASAHGGARPSHLHIGRYPLGFEKIRRLAAHVDKLLVIEEGYPFIEREINGVFSAPLPVEGRLSGAIPLDGELSADSVRDALGLAPRDTLPAPAIRIAQRPPQFCQGCPHADSISALSEALKGEAEFFAASDIGCYTLSALPPWNAVESCVDMGASIGMARGASCVGQKKSVAVIGDSTFYHSGMTNIVDAVAHRTSLTVLILDNSTTGMTGAQPTISPGSRLPALLEGLGVEREHIRLLEAHRKNHETNVAAIREELYYEGVSVLVLKRECLEHLKKARRS
;
A
#
# COMPACT_ATOMS: atom_id res chain seq x y z
N MET A 1 -27.34 -7.88 13.47
CA MET A 1 -27.00 -6.58 12.85
C MET A 1 -27.70 -5.44 13.60
N PRO A 2 -26.99 -4.39 14.05
CA PRO A 2 -27.56 -3.31 14.87
C PRO A 2 -28.80 -2.63 14.24
N ALA A 3 -29.75 -2.15 15.06
CA ALA A 3 -31.02 -1.59 14.57
C ALA A 3 -30.82 -0.39 13.62
N MET A 4 -29.87 0.51 13.92
CA MET A 4 -29.52 1.64 13.05
C MET A 4 -28.82 1.20 11.76
N ALA A 5 -28.02 0.13 11.81
CA ALA A 5 -27.37 -0.42 10.62
C ALA A 5 -28.41 -0.95 9.62
N ARG A 6 -29.47 -1.63 10.09
CA ARG A 6 -30.59 -2.07 9.23
C ARG A 6 -31.28 -0.90 8.51
N LYS A 7 -31.60 0.17 9.23
CA LYS A 7 -32.23 1.38 8.67
C LYS A 7 -31.32 2.06 7.65
N ARG A 8 -30.04 2.27 7.99
CA ARG A 8 -29.05 2.89 7.10
C ARG A 8 -28.76 2.04 5.86
N TRP A 9 -28.74 0.72 6.00
CA TRP A 9 -28.57 -0.19 4.87
C TRP A 9 -29.72 -0.08 3.88
N LYS A 10 -30.98 0.01 4.36
CA LYS A 10 -32.13 0.24 3.49
C LYS A 10 -32.00 1.55 2.69
N LEU A 11 -31.60 2.64 3.34
CA LEU A 11 -31.34 3.93 2.68
C LEU A 11 -30.21 3.84 1.64
N LEU A 12 -29.18 3.03 1.89
CA LEU A 12 -28.10 2.82 0.92
C LEU A 12 -28.60 2.02 -0.30
N LEU A 13 -29.39 0.97 -0.07
CA LEU A 13 -30.00 0.18 -1.15
C LEU A 13 -30.95 1.02 -2.02
N GLU A 14 -31.70 1.94 -1.42
CA GLU A 14 -32.58 2.87 -2.14
C GLU A 14 -31.81 3.82 -3.07
N LYS A 15 -30.54 4.13 -2.75
CA LYS A 15 -29.65 4.95 -3.60
C LYS A 15 -28.98 4.17 -4.73
N ASN A 16 -28.88 2.85 -4.61
CA ASN A 16 -28.16 2.00 -5.56
C ASN A 16 -28.68 2.10 -7.01
N PRO A 17 -30.00 2.18 -7.29
CA PRO A 17 -30.51 2.42 -8.64
C PRO A 17 -30.00 3.74 -9.24
N GLN A 18 -29.97 4.82 -8.44
CA GLN A 18 -29.45 6.11 -8.89
C GLN A 18 -27.96 6.03 -9.19
N PHE A 19 -27.15 5.40 -8.33
CA PHE A 19 -25.72 5.23 -8.59
C PHE A 19 -25.44 4.43 -9.87
N ARG A 20 -26.25 3.42 -10.17
CA ARG A 20 -26.16 2.69 -11.44
C ARG A 20 -26.58 3.54 -12.64
N ALA A 21 -27.60 4.37 -12.51
CA ALA A 21 -28.00 5.32 -13.56
C ALA A 21 -26.89 6.36 -13.82
N ASP A 22 -26.30 6.92 -12.76
CA ASP A 22 -25.19 7.87 -12.85
C ASP A 22 -23.94 7.24 -13.49
N ALA A 23 -23.69 5.96 -13.21
CA ALA A 23 -22.60 5.20 -13.81
C ALA A 23 -22.86 4.89 -15.29
N GLU A 24 -24.10 4.52 -15.62
CA GLU A 24 -24.55 4.30 -17.00
C GLU A 24 -24.43 5.60 -17.81
N GLU A 25 -24.87 6.74 -17.27
CA GLU A 25 -24.73 8.06 -17.90
C GLU A 25 -23.27 8.41 -18.16
N ALA A 26 -22.40 8.25 -17.15
CA ALA A 26 -20.98 8.58 -17.24
C ALA A 26 -20.17 7.65 -18.16
N ALA A 27 -20.68 6.45 -18.47
CA ALA A 27 -20.00 5.53 -19.36
C ALA A 27 -20.07 6.02 -20.82
N VAL A 28 -18.94 5.98 -21.54
CA VAL A 28 -18.86 6.48 -22.91
C VAL A 28 -18.79 5.31 -23.87
N LEU A 29 -19.85 5.11 -24.68
CA LEU A 29 -19.94 4.04 -25.67
C LEU A 29 -19.78 4.60 -27.08
N ALA A 30 -18.86 4.01 -27.86
CA ALA A 30 -18.67 4.25 -29.28
C ALA A 30 -18.76 2.92 -30.04
N LEU A 31 -19.89 2.66 -30.70
CA LEU A 31 -20.05 1.49 -31.56
C LEU A 31 -19.41 1.77 -32.92
N ARG A 32 -18.46 0.91 -33.29
CA ARG A 32 -17.62 1.01 -34.49
C ARG A 32 -17.48 -0.39 -35.09
N ASP A 33 -16.27 -0.89 -35.25
CA ASP A 33 -16.01 -2.22 -35.77
C ASP A 33 -16.66 -3.32 -34.92
N LYS A 34 -17.19 -4.36 -35.55
CA LYS A 34 -17.91 -5.46 -34.89
C LYS A 34 -17.00 -6.61 -34.47
N SER A 35 -15.82 -6.75 -35.05
CA SER A 35 -14.92 -7.86 -34.74
C SER A 35 -14.41 -7.81 -33.31
N LEU A 36 -14.32 -6.61 -32.71
CA LEU A 36 -13.80 -6.41 -31.37
C LEU A 36 -14.54 -5.28 -30.64
N GLY A 37 -15.03 -5.60 -29.44
CA GLY A 37 -15.42 -4.63 -28.43
C GLY A 37 -14.36 -4.51 -27.34
N VAL A 38 -13.92 -3.30 -27.04
CA VAL A 38 -12.97 -3.03 -25.95
C VAL A 38 -13.69 -2.34 -24.81
N ILE A 39 -13.56 -2.88 -23.60
CA ILE A 39 -14.05 -2.25 -22.38
C ILE A 39 -12.85 -1.74 -21.59
N THR A 40 -12.80 -0.45 -21.26
CA THR A 40 -11.70 0.14 -20.47
C THR A 40 -12.20 0.79 -19.20
N CYS A 41 -11.40 0.77 -18.13
CA CYS A 41 -11.62 1.57 -16.94
C CYS A 41 -10.31 2.19 -16.42
N GLY A 42 -10.40 3.31 -15.71
CA GLY A 42 -9.22 3.96 -15.11
C GLY A 42 -8.10 4.23 -16.14
N LEU A 43 -6.86 3.84 -15.79
CA LEU A 43 -5.68 3.99 -16.65
C LEU A 43 -5.74 3.13 -17.93
N GLY A 44 -6.53 2.05 -17.94
CA GLY A 44 -6.71 1.19 -19.11
C GLY A 44 -7.16 1.93 -20.36
N LEU A 45 -7.89 3.05 -20.20
CA LEU A 45 -8.25 3.91 -21.33
C LEU A 45 -7.02 4.48 -22.03
N ARG A 46 -6.00 4.93 -21.29
CA ARG A 46 -4.83 5.57 -21.88
C ARG A 46 -3.98 4.58 -22.63
N TYR A 47 -3.71 3.42 -22.04
CA TYR A 47 -2.98 2.34 -22.72
C TYR A 47 -3.72 1.82 -23.96
N TYR A 48 -5.06 1.78 -23.94
CA TYR A 48 -5.85 1.47 -25.14
C TYR A 48 -5.67 2.54 -26.23
N LEU A 49 -5.82 3.83 -25.89
CA LEU A 49 -5.73 4.92 -26.85
C LEU A 49 -4.35 5.02 -27.50
N GLU A 50 -3.28 4.68 -26.79
CA GLU A 50 -1.91 4.62 -27.34
C GLU A 50 -1.72 3.57 -28.44
N ASN A 51 -2.63 2.58 -28.51
CA ASN A 51 -2.60 1.46 -29.44
C ASN A 51 -3.75 1.49 -30.46
N GLU A 52 -4.76 2.35 -30.29
CA GLU A 52 -5.96 2.37 -31.13
C GLU A 52 -5.66 2.72 -32.59
N ASP A 53 -4.75 3.66 -32.84
CA ASP A 53 -4.37 4.06 -34.20
C ASP A 53 -3.55 2.97 -34.92
N ASP A 54 -2.68 2.26 -34.20
CA ASP A 54 -1.95 1.10 -34.73
C ASP A 54 -2.92 -0.04 -35.07
N TRP A 55 -3.91 -0.29 -34.20
CA TRP A 55 -4.97 -1.25 -34.47
C TRP A 55 -5.77 -0.87 -35.70
N ALA A 56 -6.18 0.39 -35.82
CA ALA A 56 -6.95 0.85 -36.96
C ALA A 56 -6.17 0.70 -38.28
N SER A 57 -4.88 1.01 -38.25
CA SER A 57 -3.99 0.84 -39.41
C SER A 57 -3.90 -0.62 -39.85
N ALA A 58 -3.86 -1.57 -38.90
CA ALA A 58 -3.85 -3.00 -39.18
C ALA A 58 -5.22 -3.54 -39.65
N HIS A 59 -6.32 -2.81 -39.41
CA HIS A 59 -7.70 -3.25 -39.69
C HIS A 59 -8.41 -2.33 -40.69
N GLY A 60 -7.68 -1.82 -41.70
CA GLY A 60 -8.29 -1.08 -42.83
C GLY A 60 -8.88 0.28 -42.46
N GLY A 61 -8.42 0.89 -41.37
CA GLY A 61 -8.87 2.19 -40.85
C GLY A 61 -10.07 2.13 -39.90
N ALA A 62 -10.67 0.95 -39.69
CA ALA A 62 -11.73 0.79 -38.71
C ALA A 62 -11.16 0.79 -37.29
N ARG A 63 -11.88 1.33 -36.30
CA ARG A 63 -11.49 1.29 -34.88
C ARG A 63 -12.38 0.30 -34.13
N PRO A 64 -11.89 -0.36 -33.06
CA PRO A 64 -12.72 -1.25 -32.26
C PRO A 64 -13.92 -0.51 -31.69
N SER A 65 -15.04 -1.22 -31.54
CA SER A 65 -16.12 -0.69 -30.70
C SER A 65 -15.59 -0.54 -29.27
N HIS A 66 -15.88 0.57 -28.61
CA HIS A 66 -15.24 0.91 -27.34
C HIS A 66 -16.27 1.38 -26.31
N LEU A 67 -16.14 0.89 -25.09
CA LEU A 67 -16.87 1.34 -23.92
C LEU A 67 -15.89 1.73 -22.82
N HIS A 68 -15.90 2.99 -22.42
CA HIS A 68 -15.19 3.43 -21.23
C HIS A 68 -16.12 3.48 -20.01
N ILE A 69 -15.77 2.75 -18.96
CA ILE A 69 -16.45 2.75 -17.67
C ILE A 69 -15.70 3.69 -16.72
N GLY A 70 -16.29 4.86 -16.48
CA GLY A 70 -15.69 5.90 -15.63
C GLY A 70 -16.18 5.90 -14.18
N ARG A 71 -17.22 5.13 -13.84
CA ARG A 71 -17.85 5.12 -12.51
C ARG A 71 -18.35 3.72 -12.14
N TYR A 72 -18.40 3.48 -10.83
CA TYR A 72 -19.00 2.30 -10.21
C TYR A 72 -20.20 2.70 -9.34
N PRO A 73 -21.18 1.81 -9.10
CA PRO A 73 -21.26 0.40 -9.54
C PRO A 73 -21.52 0.26 -11.04
N LEU A 74 -21.28 -0.93 -11.61
CA LEU A 74 -21.44 -1.17 -13.04
C LEU A 74 -22.89 -0.97 -13.52
N GLY A 75 -23.02 -0.14 -14.55
CA GLY A 75 -24.19 -0.10 -15.44
C GLY A 75 -24.07 -1.19 -16.50
N PHE A 76 -25.13 -1.98 -16.70
CA PHE A 76 -25.11 -3.12 -17.62
C PHE A 76 -25.73 -2.81 -18.98
N GLU A 77 -26.34 -1.64 -19.17
CA GLU A 77 -27.10 -1.36 -20.40
C GLU A 77 -26.15 -1.18 -21.60
N LYS A 78 -25.18 -0.25 -21.51
CA LYS A 78 -24.15 -0.06 -22.55
C LYS A 78 -23.24 -1.27 -22.70
N ILE A 79 -22.97 -2.03 -21.62
CA ILE A 79 -22.21 -3.28 -21.69
C ILE A 79 -22.96 -4.29 -22.57
N ARG A 80 -24.26 -4.53 -22.31
CA ARG A 80 -25.09 -5.43 -23.12
C ARG A 80 -25.23 -4.95 -24.56
N ARG A 81 -25.34 -3.63 -24.76
CA ARG A 81 -25.42 -3.03 -26.09
C ARG A 81 -24.13 -3.22 -26.89
N LEU A 82 -22.96 -3.07 -26.26
CA LEU A 82 -21.68 -3.38 -26.86
C LEU A 82 -21.59 -4.88 -27.18
N ALA A 83 -21.89 -5.73 -26.20
CA ALA A 83 -21.85 -7.19 -26.32
C ALA A 83 -22.75 -7.73 -27.44
N ALA A 84 -23.92 -7.13 -27.67
CA ALA A 84 -24.82 -7.51 -28.76
C ALA A 84 -24.35 -7.04 -30.15
N HIS A 85 -23.39 -6.11 -30.22
CA HIS A 85 -22.89 -5.55 -31.47
C HIS A 85 -21.61 -6.24 -31.96
N VAL A 86 -20.84 -6.85 -31.06
CA VAL A 86 -19.49 -7.35 -31.33
C VAL A 86 -19.37 -8.87 -31.27
N ASP A 87 -18.34 -9.40 -31.92
CA ASP A 87 -18.05 -10.84 -31.97
C ASP A 87 -17.26 -11.33 -30.75
N LYS A 88 -16.50 -10.43 -30.10
CA LYS A 88 -15.80 -10.68 -28.83
C LYS A 88 -15.54 -9.40 -28.04
N LEU A 89 -15.32 -9.55 -26.74
CA LEU A 89 -14.93 -8.47 -25.83
C LEU A 89 -13.51 -8.65 -25.32
N LEU A 90 -12.78 -7.53 -25.22
CA LEU A 90 -11.52 -7.43 -24.48
C LEU A 90 -11.69 -6.41 -23.35
N VAL A 91 -11.49 -6.84 -22.11
CA VAL A 91 -11.55 -6.00 -20.91
C VAL A 91 -10.14 -5.58 -20.51
N ILE A 92 -9.91 -4.27 -20.52
CA ILE A 92 -8.65 -3.63 -20.15
C ILE A 92 -8.84 -2.92 -18.81
N GLU A 93 -8.43 -3.58 -17.73
CA GLU A 93 -8.53 -3.10 -16.36
C GLU A 93 -7.22 -3.29 -15.56
N GLU A 94 -7.02 -2.43 -14.56
CA GLU A 94 -5.80 -2.38 -13.74
C GLU A 94 -6.00 -3.05 -12.38
N GLY A 95 -4.97 -3.77 -11.93
CA GLY A 95 -4.88 -4.38 -10.60
C GLY A 95 -5.68 -5.67 -10.45
N TYR A 96 -7.01 -5.61 -10.56
CA TYR A 96 -7.88 -6.76 -10.29
C TYR A 96 -8.96 -6.90 -11.38
N PRO A 97 -9.29 -8.12 -11.85
CA PRO A 97 -10.30 -8.35 -12.88
C PRO A 97 -11.73 -8.16 -12.35
N PHE A 98 -12.08 -6.93 -12.00
CA PHE A 98 -13.38 -6.61 -11.43
C PHE A 98 -14.48 -6.67 -12.49
N ILE A 99 -14.29 -5.98 -13.62
CA ILE A 99 -15.29 -5.84 -14.68
C ILE A 99 -15.42 -7.15 -15.44
N GLU A 100 -14.31 -7.77 -15.83
CA GLU A 100 -14.31 -9.04 -16.54
C GLU A 100 -15.07 -10.10 -15.75
N ARG A 101 -14.82 -10.20 -14.44
CA ARG A 101 -15.52 -11.14 -13.56
C ARG A 101 -17.02 -10.88 -13.46
N GLU A 102 -17.42 -9.62 -13.40
CA GLU A 102 -18.84 -9.24 -13.29
C GLU A 102 -19.62 -9.46 -14.59
N ILE A 103 -18.96 -9.46 -15.76
CA ILE A 103 -19.63 -9.63 -17.06
C ILE A 103 -19.44 -11.04 -17.66
N ASN A 104 -18.50 -11.82 -17.15
CA ASN A 104 -18.30 -13.18 -17.65
C ASN A 104 -19.54 -14.04 -17.32
N GLY A 105 -20.12 -14.67 -18.35
CA GLY A 105 -21.30 -15.52 -18.21
C GLY A 105 -22.64 -14.79 -18.02
N VAL A 106 -22.70 -13.46 -18.16
CA VAL A 106 -23.97 -12.69 -17.98
C VAL A 106 -24.71 -12.38 -19.28
N PHE A 107 -24.13 -12.73 -20.44
CA PHE A 107 -24.71 -12.46 -21.75
C PHE A 107 -25.62 -13.60 -22.21
N SER A 108 -26.73 -13.25 -22.86
CA SER A 108 -27.72 -14.24 -23.35
C SER A 108 -27.22 -15.09 -24.51
N ALA A 109 -26.24 -14.60 -25.27
CA ALA A 109 -25.57 -15.34 -26.35
C ALA A 109 -24.12 -15.64 -25.93
N PRO A 110 -23.54 -16.77 -26.36
CA PRO A 110 -22.12 -17.03 -26.15
C PRO A 110 -21.28 -15.92 -26.77
N LEU A 111 -20.55 -15.19 -25.93
CA LEU A 111 -19.65 -14.11 -26.34
C LEU A 111 -18.32 -14.31 -25.62
N PRO A 112 -17.20 -14.49 -26.34
CA PRO A 112 -15.89 -14.52 -25.73
C PRO A 112 -15.60 -13.21 -25.00
N VAL A 113 -15.24 -13.30 -23.72
CA VAL A 113 -14.75 -12.19 -22.90
C VAL A 113 -13.31 -12.49 -22.55
N GLU A 114 -12.42 -11.71 -23.13
CA GLU A 114 -10.98 -11.73 -22.93
C GLU A 114 -10.57 -10.59 -21.99
N GLY A 115 -9.45 -10.73 -21.30
CA GLY A 115 -9.01 -9.86 -20.21
C GLY A 115 -7.99 -10.57 -19.33
N ARG A 116 -7.91 -10.19 -18.06
CA ARG A 116 -6.96 -10.78 -17.10
C ARG A 116 -7.31 -12.23 -16.74
N LEU A 117 -8.56 -12.57 -16.46
CA LEU A 117 -8.99 -13.94 -16.14
C LEU A 117 -8.79 -14.91 -17.30
N SER A 118 -8.98 -14.43 -18.53
CA SER A 118 -8.70 -15.24 -19.73
C SER A 118 -7.19 -15.44 -20.00
N GLY A 119 -6.33 -14.60 -19.42
CA GLY A 119 -4.89 -14.54 -19.69
C GLY A 119 -4.49 -13.69 -20.90
N ALA A 120 -5.43 -13.03 -21.58
CA ALA A 120 -5.12 -12.06 -22.65
C ALA A 120 -4.33 -10.85 -22.12
N ILE A 121 -4.54 -10.49 -20.85
CA ILE A 121 -3.70 -9.57 -20.09
C ILE A 121 -3.15 -10.34 -18.87
N PRO A 122 -1.90 -10.14 -18.43
CA PRO A 122 -1.38 -10.81 -17.24
C PRO A 122 -2.24 -10.58 -15.98
N LEU A 123 -2.40 -11.61 -15.14
CA LEU A 123 -3.12 -11.51 -13.87
C LEU A 123 -2.33 -10.75 -12.80
N ASP A 124 -1.02 -10.70 -12.95
CA ASP A 124 -0.07 -10.01 -12.09
C ASP A 124 0.61 -8.84 -12.81
N GLY A 125 1.38 -8.05 -12.05
CA GLY A 125 2.07 -6.88 -12.58
C GLY A 125 1.14 -5.71 -12.91
N GLU A 126 1.76 -4.61 -13.30
CA GLU A 126 1.08 -3.38 -13.72
C GLU A 126 0.59 -3.51 -15.17
N LEU A 127 -0.56 -2.92 -15.46
CA LEU A 127 -1.01 -2.76 -16.84
C LEU A 127 -0.07 -1.79 -17.56
N SER A 128 0.39 -2.18 -18.74
CA SER A 128 1.27 -1.35 -19.58
C SER A 128 0.72 -1.23 -20.99
N ALA A 129 1.18 -0.20 -21.72
CA ALA A 129 0.88 -0.03 -23.14
C ALA A 129 1.24 -1.30 -23.94
N ASP A 130 2.37 -1.94 -23.63
CA ASP A 130 2.83 -3.15 -24.31
C ASP A 130 1.95 -4.37 -24.02
N SER A 131 1.53 -4.57 -22.76
CA SER A 131 0.62 -5.66 -22.40
C SER A 131 -0.75 -5.52 -23.07
N VAL A 132 -1.28 -4.29 -23.14
CA VAL A 132 -2.52 -3.99 -23.87
C VAL A 132 -2.33 -4.21 -25.37
N ARG A 133 -1.17 -3.84 -25.89
CA ARG A 133 -0.85 -3.98 -27.30
C ARG A 133 -0.82 -5.45 -27.74
N ASP A 134 -0.22 -6.32 -26.93
CA ASP A 134 -0.22 -7.76 -27.13
C ASP A 134 -1.65 -8.32 -27.07
N ALA A 135 -2.45 -7.91 -26.07
CA ALA A 135 -3.86 -8.29 -25.95
C ALA A 135 -4.74 -7.85 -27.14
N LEU A 136 -4.37 -6.76 -27.80
CA LEU A 136 -5.02 -6.29 -29.04
C LEU A 136 -4.56 -7.04 -30.29
N GLY A 137 -3.64 -8.00 -30.17
CA GLY A 137 -3.11 -8.81 -31.27
C GLY A 137 -2.12 -8.07 -32.17
N LEU A 138 -1.49 -7.00 -31.68
CA LEU A 138 -0.57 -6.18 -32.46
C LEU A 138 0.88 -6.67 -32.27
N ALA A 139 1.67 -6.70 -33.34
CA ALA A 139 3.08 -7.16 -33.33
C ALA A 139 4.01 -6.19 -32.60
N PRO A 140 4.78 -6.60 -31.57
CA PRO A 140 5.44 -5.72 -30.60
C PRO A 140 6.21 -4.56 -31.25
N ARG A 141 6.25 -3.40 -30.57
CA ARG A 141 7.04 -2.26 -31.04
C ARG A 141 8.54 -2.58 -30.94
N ASP A 142 9.32 -2.00 -31.84
CA ASP A 142 10.78 -2.12 -31.79
C ASP A 142 11.31 -1.56 -30.47
N THR A 143 11.94 -2.43 -29.67
CA THR A 143 12.58 -2.06 -28.41
C THR A 143 14.07 -1.83 -28.64
N LEU A 144 14.63 -0.85 -27.95
CA LEU A 144 16.09 -0.75 -27.85
C LEU A 144 16.63 -1.98 -27.11
N PRO A 145 17.77 -2.54 -27.55
CA PRO A 145 18.40 -3.62 -26.82
C PRO A 145 18.74 -3.14 -25.41
N ALA A 146 18.65 -4.07 -24.44
CA ALA A 146 19.06 -3.78 -23.07
C ALA A 146 20.50 -3.20 -23.08
N PRO A 147 20.75 -2.10 -22.34
CA PRO A 147 22.07 -1.49 -22.31
C PRO A 147 23.10 -2.52 -21.83
N ALA A 148 24.24 -2.60 -22.51
CA ALA A 148 25.35 -3.47 -22.11
C ALA A 148 25.91 -3.13 -20.71
N ILE A 149 25.62 -1.90 -20.24
CA ILE A 149 26.00 -1.41 -18.93
C ILE A 149 24.96 -1.86 -17.91
N ARG A 150 25.40 -2.62 -16.90
CA ARG A 150 24.57 -2.91 -15.72
C ARG A 150 24.33 -1.63 -14.94
N ILE A 151 23.10 -1.13 -14.98
CA ILE A 151 22.68 0.05 -14.22
C ILE A 151 22.51 -0.36 -12.75
N ALA A 152 23.14 0.38 -11.84
CA ALA A 152 22.96 0.16 -10.41
C ALA A 152 21.49 0.40 -10.02
N GLN A 153 20.92 -0.55 -9.28
CA GLN A 153 19.58 -0.41 -8.72
C GLN A 153 19.53 0.80 -7.78
N ARG A 154 18.42 1.53 -7.80
CA ARG A 154 18.15 2.67 -6.92
C ARG A 154 17.02 2.30 -5.96
N PRO A 155 17.25 1.41 -4.99
CA PRO A 155 16.22 1.09 -4.02
C PRO A 155 15.85 2.36 -3.24
N PRO A 156 14.62 2.44 -2.71
CA PRO A 156 14.25 3.47 -1.75
C PRO A 156 15.23 3.51 -0.56
N GLN A 157 15.68 4.69 -0.17
CA GLN A 157 16.67 4.86 0.91
C GLN A 157 16.27 6.02 1.83
N PHE A 158 16.78 6.00 3.07
CA PHE A 158 16.67 7.13 3.98
C PHE A 158 17.33 8.39 3.40
N CYS A 159 16.77 9.56 3.70
CA CYS A 159 17.40 10.84 3.38
C CYS A 159 18.76 10.95 4.09
N GLN A 160 19.68 11.73 3.51
CA GLN A 160 20.97 12.02 4.15
C GLN A 160 20.75 12.72 5.50
N GLY A 161 21.25 12.11 6.58
CA GLY A 161 21.06 12.59 7.95
C GLY A 161 19.68 12.31 8.55
N CYS A 162 18.91 11.38 7.98
CA CYS A 162 17.62 10.97 8.53
C CYS A 162 17.77 10.42 9.95
N PRO A 163 16.96 10.86 10.93
CA PRO A 163 17.01 10.36 12.30
C PRO A 163 16.65 8.87 12.39
N HIS A 164 15.76 8.39 11.52
CA HIS A 164 15.39 6.97 11.49
C HIS A 164 16.56 6.07 11.08
N ALA A 165 17.48 6.55 10.24
CA ALA A 165 18.69 5.79 9.91
C ALA A 165 19.58 5.62 11.16
N ASP A 166 19.70 6.65 12.00
CA ASP A 166 20.45 6.59 13.26
C ASP A 166 19.77 5.62 14.26
N SER A 167 18.44 5.68 14.39
CA SER A 167 17.65 4.76 15.23
C SER A 167 17.75 3.30 14.78
N ILE A 168 17.63 3.05 13.48
CA ILE A 168 17.72 1.70 12.90
C ILE A 168 19.14 1.16 13.02
N SER A 169 20.17 1.99 12.87
CA SER A 169 21.56 1.57 13.13
C SER A 169 21.72 1.04 14.55
N ALA A 170 21.17 1.74 15.55
CA ALA A 170 21.23 1.33 16.94
C ALA A 170 20.45 0.03 17.18
N LEU A 171 19.26 -0.13 16.59
CA LEU A 171 18.49 -1.37 16.65
C LEU A 171 19.25 -2.55 16.04
N SER A 172 19.77 -2.40 14.81
CA SER A 172 20.52 -3.46 14.12
C SER A 172 21.75 -3.89 14.92
N GLU A 173 22.45 -2.96 15.56
CA GLU A 173 23.59 -3.32 16.42
C GLU A 173 23.14 -3.96 17.74
N ALA A 174 22.03 -3.52 18.33
CA ALA A 174 21.48 -4.14 19.53
C ALA A 174 21.09 -5.60 19.30
N LEU A 175 20.51 -5.91 18.14
CA LEU A 175 20.13 -7.27 17.71
C LEU A 175 21.31 -8.09 17.18
N LYS A 176 22.48 -7.49 16.93
CA LYS A 176 23.64 -8.19 16.38
C LYS A 176 24.13 -9.26 17.35
N GLY A 177 24.13 -10.51 16.88
CA GLY A 177 24.54 -11.67 17.68
C GLY A 177 23.40 -12.33 18.45
N GLU A 178 22.18 -11.79 18.35
CA GLU A 178 21.00 -12.45 18.90
C GLU A 178 20.62 -13.66 18.03
N ALA A 179 20.51 -14.83 18.67
CA ALA A 179 20.19 -16.08 17.97
C ALA A 179 18.73 -16.16 17.51
N GLU A 180 17.83 -15.51 18.25
CA GLU A 180 16.39 -15.50 18.01
C GLU A 180 15.86 -14.09 18.25
N PHE A 181 15.26 -13.48 17.23
CA PHE A 181 14.50 -12.24 17.34
C PHE A 181 13.45 -12.16 16.22
N PHE A 182 12.47 -11.27 16.38
CA PHE A 182 11.55 -10.90 15.32
C PHE A 182 11.25 -9.42 15.43
N ALA A 183 11.57 -8.66 14.40
CA ALA A 183 11.36 -7.24 14.27
C ALA A 183 10.36 -6.94 13.15
N ALA A 184 9.23 -6.38 13.55
CA ALA A 184 8.17 -5.94 12.67
C ALA A 184 8.22 -4.41 12.49
N SER A 185 7.94 -3.93 11.28
CA SER A 185 7.80 -2.50 10.95
C SER A 185 6.39 -2.19 10.48
N ASP A 186 5.96 -0.95 10.68
CA ASP A 186 4.81 -0.37 9.98
C ASP A 186 5.19 0.33 8.68
N ILE A 187 4.18 0.72 7.89
CA ILE A 187 4.33 1.60 6.72
C ILE A 187 4.70 3.03 7.17
N GLY A 188 5.87 3.49 6.72
CA GLY A 188 6.43 4.80 7.00
C GLY A 188 7.89 4.91 6.53
N CYS A 189 8.56 6.05 6.77
CA CYS A 189 9.96 6.21 6.38
C CYS A 189 10.87 5.08 6.88
N TYR A 190 10.58 4.53 8.06
CA TYR A 190 11.31 3.43 8.68
C TYR A 190 11.05 2.04 8.06
N THR A 191 10.03 1.86 7.21
CA THR A 191 9.85 0.65 6.38
C THR A 191 11.06 0.37 5.51
N LEU A 192 11.81 1.42 5.13
CA LEU A 192 13.02 1.32 4.32
C LEU A 192 14.13 0.52 5.02
N SER A 193 14.01 0.29 6.33
CA SER A 193 14.91 -0.58 7.09
C SER A 193 14.80 -2.06 6.72
N ALA A 194 13.75 -2.48 6.01
CA ALA A 194 13.62 -3.84 5.46
C ALA A 194 14.60 -4.10 4.30
N LEU A 195 15.14 -3.06 3.68
CA LEU A 195 16.03 -3.16 2.52
C LEU A 195 17.51 -3.05 2.91
N PRO A 196 18.45 -3.55 2.08
CA PRO A 196 19.88 -3.27 2.25
C PRO A 196 20.17 -1.76 2.28
N PRO A 197 21.15 -1.30 3.08
CA PRO A 197 22.07 -2.10 3.90
C PRO A 197 21.53 -2.46 5.30
N TRP A 198 20.30 -2.10 5.63
CA TRP A 198 19.77 -2.17 7.00
C TRP A 198 19.35 -3.57 7.41
N ASN A 199 18.50 -4.22 6.60
CA ASN A 199 17.91 -5.54 6.87
C ASN A 199 17.49 -5.70 8.34
N ALA A 200 16.84 -4.68 8.91
CA ALA A 200 16.63 -4.56 10.35
C ALA A 200 15.26 -5.09 10.82
N VAL A 201 14.37 -5.40 9.88
CA VAL A 201 13.01 -5.88 10.14
C VAL A 201 12.66 -7.00 9.18
N GLU A 202 11.95 -8.03 9.66
CA GLU A 202 11.55 -9.21 8.89
C GLU A 202 10.17 -9.06 8.24
N SER A 203 9.34 -8.14 8.74
CA SER A 203 7.96 -8.00 8.26
C SER A 203 7.47 -6.55 8.28
N CYS A 204 6.69 -6.20 7.27
CA CYS A 204 5.91 -4.97 7.21
C CYS A 204 4.63 -5.23 6.41
N VAL A 205 3.47 -5.00 7.02
CA VAL A 205 2.16 -5.35 6.42
C VAL A 205 1.37 -4.09 6.10
N ASP A 206 1.05 -3.28 7.11
CA ASP A 206 0.26 -2.08 6.95
C ASP A 206 0.67 -1.00 7.97
N MET A 207 -0.14 0.05 8.07
CA MET A 207 0.03 1.11 9.04
C MET A 207 -0.63 0.74 10.38
N GLY A 208 0.17 0.25 11.33
CA GLY A 208 -0.23 -0.06 12.70
C GLY A 208 -0.19 -1.56 13.05
N ALA A 209 0.15 -2.43 12.10
CA ALA A 209 0.35 -3.85 12.33
C ALA A 209 1.56 -4.20 13.22
N SER A 210 2.62 -3.39 13.26
CA SER A 210 3.92 -3.79 13.84
C SER A 210 3.84 -4.32 15.27
N ILE A 211 3.14 -3.61 16.16
CA ILE A 211 2.97 -3.99 17.57
C ILE A 211 2.12 -5.26 17.68
N GLY A 212 1.06 -5.39 16.87
CA GLY A 212 0.21 -6.58 16.83
C GLY A 212 0.98 -7.81 16.33
N MET A 213 1.85 -7.65 15.33
CA MET A 213 2.71 -8.71 14.82
C MET A 213 3.76 -9.12 15.86
N ALA A 214 4.45 -8.16 16.49
CA ALA A 214 5.41 -8.44 17.54
C ALA A 214 4.76 -9.15 18.74
N ARG A 215 3.54 -8.74 19.13
CA ARG A 215 2.76 -9.44 20.14
C ARG A 215 2.43 -10.87 19.72
N GLY A 216 1.93 -11.06 18.50
CA GLY A 216 1.61 -12.38 17.97
C GLY A 216 2.82 -13.32 17.97
N ALA A 217 3.99 -12.81 17.58
CA ALA A 217 5.25 -13.54 17.63
C ALA A 217 5.61 -13.93 19.08
N SER A 218 5.55 -12.97 20.02
CA SER A 218 5.82 -13.21 21.44
C SER A 218 4.89 -14.29 22.01
N CYS A 219 3.60 -14.26 21.68
CA CYS A 219 2.61 -15.26 22.13
C CYS A 219 2.90 -16.69 21.63
N VAL A 220 3.59 -16.85 20.50
CA VAL A 220 3.99 -18.18 19.99
C VAL A 220 5.40 -18.59 20.43
N GLY A 221 5.99 -17.85 21.37
CA GLY A 221 7.28 -18.17 22.00
C GLY A 221 8.49 -17.49 21.37
N GLN A 222 8.30 -16.56 20.43
CA GLN A 222 9.41 -15.78 19.88
C GLN A 222 10.01 -14.88 20.95
N LYS A 223 11.33 -14.98 21.15
CA LYS A 223 12.08 -14.06 22.02
C LYS A 223 12.42 -12.78 21.28
N LYS A 224 12.67 -11.69 22.01
CA LYS A 224 13.08 -10.39 21.43
C LYS A 224 12.16 -9.96 20.29
N SER A 225 10.85 -9.94 20.58
CA SER A 225 9.86 -9.41 19.63
C SER A 225 9.87 -7.89 19.66
N VAL A 226 10.21 -7.28 18.52
CA VAL A 226 10.40 -5.85 18.33
C VAL A 226 9.34 -5.30 17.39
N ALA A 227 8.79 -4.14 17.72
CA ALA A 227 7.92 -3.37 16.84
C ALA A 227 8.54 -1.99 16.56
N VAL A 228 8.69 -1.64 15.29
CA VAL A 228 9.16 -0.32 14.84
C VAL A 228 7.99 0.45 14.24
N ILE A 229 7.67 1.58 14.85
CA ILE A 229 6.50 2.40 14.51
C ILE A 229 6.87 3.89 14.56
N GLY A 230 6.31 4.71 13.68
CA GLY A 230 6.48 6.17 13.73
C GLY A 230 5.50 6.82 14.69
N ASP A 231 5.76 8.06 15.11
CA ASP A 231 4.87 8.83 15.99
C ASP A 231 3.45 8.97 15.41
N SER A 232 3.31 9.34 14.14
CA SER A 232 1.99 9.55 13.53
C SER A 232 1.21 8.24 13.39
N THR A 233 1.90 7.14 13.03
CA THR A 233 1.32 5.80 12.97
C THR A 233 0.90 5.30 14.36
N PHE A 234 1.71 5.58 15.37
CA PHE A 234 1.39 5.26 16.75
C PHE A 234 0.08 5.93 17.20
N TYR A 235 -0.07 7.23 16.95
CA TYR A 235 -1.30 7.96 17.24
C TYR A 235 -2.51 7.50 16.40
N HIS A 236 -2.30 7.03 15.17
CA HIS A 236 -3.37 6.61 14.29
C HIS A 236 -3.93 5.23 14.66
N SER A 237 -3.05 4.23 14.84
CA SER A 237 -3.45 2.83 14.99
C SER A 237 -2.59 2.02 15.98
N GLY A 238 -1.53 2.60 16.54
CA GLY A 238 -0.64 1.89 17.48
C GLY A 238 -1.15 1.81 18.93
N MET A 239 -1.88 2.83 19.40
CA MET A 239 -2.30 2.92 20.81
C MET A 239 -3.11 1.72 21.29
N THR A 240 -4.05 1.23 20.48
CA THR A 240 -4.90 0.08 20.84
C THR A 240 -4.08 -1.20 21.00
N ASN A 241 -3.01 -1.36 20.20
CA ASN A 241 -2.14 -2.53 20.30
C ASN A 241 -1.26 -2.48 21.57
N ILE A 242 -0.87 -1.30 22.05
CA ILE A 242 -0.20 -1.18 23.37
C ILE A 242 -1.14 -1.62 24.49
N VAL A 243 -2.38 -1.13 24.49
CA VAL A 243 -3.37 -1.52 25.53
C VAL A 243 -3.56 -3.02 25.56
N ASP A 244 -3.67 -3.66 24.39
CA ASP A 244 -3.78 -5.12 24.28
C ASP A 244 -2.52 -5.85 24.76
N ALA A 245 -1.33 -5.38 24.38
CA ALA A 245 -0.06 -5.96 24.83
C ALA A 245 0.12 -5.87 26.35
N VAL A 246 -0.21 -4.72 26.95
CA VAL A 246 -0.15 -4.47 28.39
C VAL A 246 -1.15 -5.35 29.13
N ALA A 247 -2.40 -5.42 28.65
CA ALA A 247 -3.44 -6.26 29.27
C ALA A 247 -3.05 -7.74 29.35
N HIS A 248 -2.21 -8.20 28.41
CA HIS A 248 -1.72 -9.58 28.35
C HIS A 248 -0.29 -9.75 28.87
N ARG A 249 0.33 -8.70 29.41
CA ARG A 249 1.75 -8.70 29.87
C ARG A 249 2.69 -9.31 28.82
N THR A 250 2.50 -8.92 27.57
CA THR A 250 3.28 -9.47 26.47
C THR A 250 4.71 -8.96 26.54
N SER A 251 5.71 -9.84 26.47
CA SER A 251 7.12 -9.44 26.37
C SER A 251 7.42 -8.97 24.95
N LEU A 252 7.52 -7.66 24.76
CA LEU A 252 7.87 -7.05 23.47
C LEU A 252 8.49 -5.66 23.68
N THR A 253 9.35 -5.26 22.75
CA THR A 253 10.02 -3.96 22.75
C THR A 253 9.50 -3.11 21.59
N VAL A 254 8.93 -1.93 21.87
CA VAL A 254 8.43 -1.01 20.84
C VAL A 254 9.39 0.17 20.68
N LEU A 255 9.85 0.41 19.45
CA LEU A 255 10.59 1.60 19.08
C LEU A 255 9.62 2.57 18.38
N ILE A 256 9.26 3.65 19.08
CA ILE A 256 8.54 4.77 18.50
C ILE A 256 9.55 5.77 17.94
N LEU A 257 9.61 5.89 16.62
CA LEU A 257 10.52 6.80 15.93
C LEU A 257 9.82 8.14 15.69
N ASP A 258 10.02 9.08 16.63
CA ASP A 258 9.40 10.41 16.60
C ASP A 258 10.23 11.41 15.82
N ASN A 259 9.75 11.76 14.62
CA ASN A 259 10.35 12.78 13.77
C ASN A 259 9.49 14.05 13.62
N SER A 260 8.46 14.18 14.46
CA SER A 260 7.50 15.28 14.49
C SER A 260 6.66 15.48 13.21
N THR A 261 6.60 14.52 12.28
CA THR A 261 5.86 14.69 11.01
C THR A 261 5.56 13.35 10.30
N THR A 262 4.51 13.31 9.48
CA THR A 262 4.30 12.15 8.60
C THR A 262 5.16 12.28 7.33
N GLY A 263 6.43 11.88 7.44
CA GLY A 263 7.46 12.16 6.43
C GLY A 263 7.19 11.56 5.05
N MET A 264 6.94 10.24 4.98
CA MET A 264 6.85 9.49 3.71
C MET A 264 5.71 9.97 2.80
N THR A 265 4.64 10.49 3.40
CA THR A 265 3.46 10.97 2.66
C THR A 265 3.56 12.43 2.21
N GLY A 266 4.67 13.12 2.48
CA GLY A 266 4.88 14.52 2.09
C GLY A 266 4.90 15.53 3.24
N ALA A 267 5.22 15.06 4.46
CA ALA A 267 5.40 15.85 5.68
C ALA A 267 4.11 16.51 6.21
N GLN A 268 3.05 15.71 6.31
CA GLN A 268 1.79 16.10 6.95
C GLN A 268 2.00 16.31 8.46
N PRO A 269 1.23 17.19 9.11
CA PRO A 269 1.24 17.32 10.56
C PRO A 269 0.91 15.99 11.25
N THR A 270 1.61 15.69 12.33
CA THR A 270 1.26 14.58 13.23
C THR A 270 0.03 14.97 14.08
N ILE A 271 -0.73 13.98 14.55
CA ILE A 271 -1.97 14.18 15.31
C ILE A 271 -1.69 14.86 16.66
N SER A 272 -0.58 14.51 17.29
CA SER A 272 -0.13 15.08 18.56
C SER A 272 1.38 15.23 18.57
N PRO A 273 1.93 16.23 19.27
CA PRO A 273 3.38 16.36 19.40
C PRO A 273 3.95 15.22 20.25
N GLY A 274 5.11 14.70 19.86
CA GLY A 274 5.77 13.61 20.57
C GLY A 274 6.12 13.90 22.04
N SER A 275 6.12 15.16 22.46
CA SER A 275 6.23 15.53 23.89
C SER A 275 5.08 14.96 24.76
N ARG A 276 3.96 14.55 24.16
CA ARG A 276 2.85 13.90 24.85
C ARG A 276 2.94 12.38 24.89
N LEU A 277 3.84 11.76 24.12
CA LEU A 277 4.00 10.29 24.08
C LEU A 277 4.26 9.69 25.47
N PRO A 278 5.14 10.23 26.34
CA PRO A 278 5.44 9.57 27.61
C PRO A 278 4.21 9.45 28.52
N ALA A 279 3.50 10.57 28.72
CA ALA A 279 2.28 10.59 29.54
C ALA A 279 1.15 9.75 28.93
N LEU A 280 1.06 9.71 27.60
CA LEU A 280 0.11 8.83 26.92
C LEU A 280 0.45 7.35 27.17
N LEU A 281 1.70 6.94 26.99
CA LEU A 281 2.17 5.57 27.21
C LEU A 281 1.95 5.10 28.65
N GLU A 282 2.27 5.95 29.63
CA GLU A 282 1.94 5.70 31.05
C GLU A 282 0.41 5.51 31.21
N GLY A 283 -0.40 6.36 30.58
CA GLY A 283 -1.86 6.26 30.60
C GLY A 283 -2.45 5.03 29.90
N LEU A 284 -1.71 4.44 28.94
CA LEU A 284 -2.06 3.16 28.31
C LEU A 284 -1.61 1.95 29.15
N GLY A 285 -0.89 2.18 30.26
CA GLY A 285 -0.48 1.17 31.23
C GLY A 285 0.93 0.61 31.03
N VAL A 286 1.77 1.25 30.21
CA VAL A 286 3.20 0.90 30.13
C VAL A 286 3.90 1.35 31.42
N GLU A 287 4.75 0.49 31.98
CA GLU A 287 5.50 0.79 33.20
C GLU A 287 6.48 1.95 32.97
N ARG A 288 6.49 2.91 33.90
CA ARG A 288 7.22 4.18 33.74
C ARG A 288 8.71 3.96 33.51
N GLU A 289 9.28 2.98 34.19
CA GLU A 289 10.68 2.57 34.15
C GLU A 289 11.08 2.04 32.76
N HIS A 290 10.10 1.49 32.02
CA HIS A 290 10.25 0.92 30.68
C HIS A 290 9.74 1.85 29.57
N ILE A 291 9.55 3.14 29.88
CA ILE A 291 9.35 4.20 28.90
C ILE A 291 10.65 4.99 28.78
N ARG A 292 11.44 4.70 27.74
CA ARG A 292 12.78 5.30 27.55
C ARG A 292 12.71 6.39 26.49
N LEU A 293 13.10 7.62 26.86
CA LEU A 293 13.19 8.74 25.91
C LEU A 293 14.63 8.92 25.48
N LEU A 294 14.89 8.75 24.18
CA LEU A 294 16.22 8.77 23.60
C LEU A 294 16.27 9.80 22.46
N GLU A 295 17.43 10.38 22.22
CA GLU A 295 17.65 11.25 21.06
C GLU A 295 18.20 10.42 19.88
N ALA A 296 17.52 10.49 18.73
CA ALA A 296 17.88 9.75 17.52
C ALA A 296 19.03 10.42 16.76
N HIS A 297 20.24 10.37 17.33
CA HIS A 297 21.42 11.01 16.73
C HIS A 297 22.65 10.11 16.82
N ARG A 298 23.45 10.06 15.76
CA ARG A 298 24.69 9.24 15.68
C ARG A 298 25.66 9.35 16.86
N LYS A 299 25.70 10.52 17.54
CA LYS A 299 26.56 10.73 18.74
C LYS A 299 26.10 9.92 19.96
N ASN A 300 24.82 9.57 19.99
CA ASN A 300 24.19 8.82 21.08
C ASN A 300 24.04 7.34 20.71
N HIS A 301 24.72 6.88 19.64
CA HIS A 301 24.57 5.52 19.11
C HIS A 301 24.83 4.46 20.17
N GLU A 302 25.98 4.53 20.87
CA GLU A 302 26.34 3.57 21.92
C GLU A 302 25.32 3.56 23.07
N THR A 303 24.85 4.74 23.49
CA THR A 303 23.81 4.89 24.52
C THR A 303 22.49 4.27 24.07
N ASN A 304 22.09 4.51 22.82
CA ASN A 304 20.85 3.97 22.26
C ASN A 304 20.93 2.45 22.10
N VAL A 305 22.06 1.91 21.65
CA VAL A 305 22.31 0.46 21.58
C VAL A 305 22.20 -0.17 22.96
N ALA A 306 22.82 0.42 23.98
CA ALA A 306 22.77 -0.09 25.34
C ALA A 306 21.33 -0.10 25.89
N ALA A 307 20.58 0.99 25.69
CA ALA A 307 19.19 1.08 26.12
C ALA A 307 18.29 0.08 25.39
N ILE A 308 18.43 -0.07 24.06
CA ILE A 308 17.67 -1.07 23.30
C ILE A 308 18.00 -2.47 23.80
N ARG A 309 19.29 -2.80 24.01
CA ARG A 309 19.68 -4.11 24.56
C ARG A 309 19.07 -4.37 25.92
N GLU A 310 19.11 -3.41 26.83
CA GLU A 310 18.49 -3.56 28.15
C GLU A 310 17.00 -3.92 28.05
N GLU A 311 16.25 -3.17 27.23
CA GLU A 311 14.81 -3.35 27.07
C GLU A 311 14.42 -4.60 26.26
N LEU A 312 15.32 -5.13 25.43
CA LEU A 312 15.11 -6.41 24.71
C LEU A 312 15.03 -7.62 25.64
N TYR A 313 15.62 -7.52 26.84
CA TYR A 313 15.58 -8.58 27.86
C TYR A 313 14.49 -8.35 28.91
N TYR A 314 13.71 -7.28 28.80
CA TYR A 314 12.60 -7.02 29.71
C TYR A 314 11.41 -7.97 29.45
N GLU A 315 10.93 -8.61 30.52
CA GLU A 315 9.76 -9.49 30.48
C GLU A 315 8.46 -8.69 30.69
N GLY A 316 8.14 -7.85 29.70
CA GLY A 316 6.92 -7.05 29.67
C GLY A 316 6.87 -6.15 28.45
N VAL A 317 5.96 -5.18 28.46
CA VAL A 317 5.88 -4.19 27.38
C VAL A 317 6.89 -3.08 27.68
N SER A 318 7.91 -2.94 26.84
CA SER A 318 8.86 -1.84 26.88
C SER A 318 8.69 -0.93 25.66
N VAL A 319 8.83 0.38 25.86
CA VAL A 319 8.69 1.39 24.81
C VAL A 319 9.84 2.39 24.83
N LEU A 320 10.62 2.42 23.75
CA LEU A 320 11.66 3.41 23.52
C LEU A 320 11.17 4.44 22.50
N VAL A 321 11.11 5.70 22.90
CA VAL A 321 10.80 6.83 22.01
C VAL A 321 12.13 7.45 21.55
N LEU A 322 12.51 7.20 20.30
CA LEU A 322 13.70 7.78 19.69
C LEU A 322 13.30 9.04 18.92
N LYS A 323 13.64 10.20 19.49
CA LYS A 323 13.16 11.50 19.02
C LYS A 323 14.24 12.29 18.29
N ARG A 324 13.91 12.77 17.09
CA ARG A 324 14.60 13.89 16.41
C ARG A 324 13.84 14.30 15.16
N GLU A 325 13.70 15.60 14.96
CA GLU A 325 12.94 16.17 13.84
C GLU A 325 13.43 15.73 12.45
N CYS A 326 12.50 15.55 11.53
CA CYS A 326 12.79 15.25 10.13
C CYS A 326 13.45 16.45 9.42
N LEU A 327 14.68 16.25 8.91
CA LEU A 327 15.44 17.31 8.21
C LEU A 327 14.73 17.83 6.95
N GLU A 328 14.06 16.97 6.19
CA GLU A 328 13.34 17.39 4.98
C GLU A 328 12.10 18.23 5.31
N HIS A 329 11.41 17.91 6.42
CA HIS A 329 10.32 18.73 6.91
C HIS A 329 10.82 20.10 7.38
N LEU A 330 11.92 20.15 8.13
CA LEU A 330 12.54 21.41 8.55
C LEU A 330 12.95 22.28 7.35
N LYS A 331 13.52 21.68 6.29
CA LYS A 331 13.85 22.40 5.06
C LYS A 331 12.61 22.97 4.38
N LYS A 332 11.52 22.20 4.32
CA LYS A 332 10.24 22.63 3.73
C LYS A 332 9.64 23.79 4.53
N ALA A 333 9.61 23.68 5.86
CA ALA A 333 9.09 24.71 6.76
C ALA A 333 9.89 26.03 6.70
N ARG A 334 11.19 25.98 6.38
CA ARG A 334 12.01 27.19 6.17
C ARG A 334 11.79 27.89 4.82
N ARG A 335 11.19 27.20 3.85
CA ARG A 335 10.94 27.73 2.50
C ARG A 335 9.53 28.29 2.33
N SER A 336 8.61 27.91 3.21
CA SER A 336 7.25 28.46 3.35
C SER A 336 7.24 29.69 4.24
#